data_AF-A0A1G7Y2V6-F1
#
_entry.id   AF-A0A1G7Y2V6-F1
#
_cell.length_a   1.000
_cell.length_b   1.000
_cell.length_c   1.000
_cell.angle_alpha   90.00
_cell.angle_beta   90.00
_cell.angle_gamma   90.00
#
_symmetry.space_group_name_H-M   'P 1'
#
loop_
_entity.id
_entity.type
_entity.pdbx_description
1 polymer ?
#
loop_
_entity_poly.entity_id
_entity_poly.type
_entity_poly.pdbx_seq_one_letter_code
_entity_poly.pdbx_strand_id
1 'polypeptide(L)'
;MPRLKKEAPPQDPIEQDFLAAIDRLQDGEPKNKQLKVRKAKGTLKVNVANVALEAGHSRTLIALETGCRYPRVRELIKQAKTGHNGLPTTLNEVIARLRADNVELRAQLNSHKAALLAHFNARDKAEKEAARERGIASRLRKEIADSGTVVAIVQKEVQ
;
A
#
# COMPACT_ATOMS: atom_id res chain seq x y z
N MET A 1 37.14 9.49 -29.73
CA MET A 1 36.16 9.23 -28.65
C MET A 1 36.85 8.45 -27.53
N PRO A 2 37.30 9.08 -26.44
CA PRO A 2 37.86 8.35 -25.31
C PRO A 2 36.71 7.68 -24.53
N ARG A 3 36.82 6.36 -24.35
CA ARG A 3 35.88 5.57 -23.53
C ARG A 3 36.10 5.95 -22.07
N LEU A 4 35.14 6.65 -21.47
CA LEU A 4 35.07 6.84 -20.02
C LEU A 4 34.85 5.46 -19.37
N LYS A 5 35.94 4.79 -18.97
CA LYS A 5 35.85 3.75 -17.94
C LYS A 5 35.49 4.48 -16.65
N LYS A 6 34.20 4.55 -16.33
CA LYS A 6 33.74 4.98 -15.02
C LYS A 6 33.97 3.80 -14.07
N GLU A 7 35.23 3.61 -13.69
CA GLU A 7 35.58 2.71 -12.60
C GLU A 7 34.80 3.20 -11.37
N ALA A 8 34.05 2.31 -10.73
CA ALA A 8 33.39 2.62 -9.46
C ALA A 8 34.47 3.17 -8.51
N PRO A 9 34.17 4.22 -7.71
CA PRO A 9 35.16 4.79 -6.81
C PRO A 9 35.74 3.68 -5.93
N PRO A 10 37.06 3.72 -5.62
CA PRO A 10 37.69 2.72 -4.77
C PRO A 10 36.90 2.65 -3.47
N GLN A 11 36.26 1.52 -3.23
CA GLN A 11 35.52 1.30 -1.98
C GLN A 11 36.55 1.34 -0.86
N ASP A 12 36.33 2.24 0.09
CA ASP A 12 37.16 2.35 1.28
C ASP A 12 37.14 0.98 1.98
N PRO A 13 38.30 0.39 2.34
CA PRO A 13 38.33 -0.89 3.04
C PRO A 13 37.46 -0.88 4.31
N ILE A 14 37.34 0.27 4.97
CA ILE A 14 36.48 0.46 6.14
C ILE A 14 34.99 0.33 5.77
N GLU A 15 34.58 0.87 4.61
CA GLU A 15 33.21 0.74 4.13
C GLU A 15 32.87 -0.73 3.85
N GLN A 16 33.80 -1.48 3.25
CA GLN A 16 33.64 -2.90 2.98
C GLN A 16 33.53 -3.72 4.27
N ASP A 17 34.33 -3.42 5.30
CA ASP A 17 34.24 -4.07 6.60
C ASP A 17 32.86 -3.87 7.24
N PHE A 18 32.29 -2.67 7.13
CA PHE A 18 30.94 -2.38 7.61
C PHE A 18 29.87 -3.14 6.81
N LEU A 19 29.98 -3.19 5.47
CA LEU A 19 29.04 -3.93 4.63
C LEU A 19 29.07 -5.43 4.97
N ALA A 20 30.27 -6.02 5.03
CA ALA A 20 30.45 -7.42 5.40
C ALA A 20 29.96 -7.70 6.84
N ALA A 21 30.06 -6.73 7.76
CA ALA A 21 29.51 -6.85 9.10
C ALA A 21 27.97 -6.81 9.11
N ILE A 22 27.34 -6.01 8.24
CA ILE A 22 25.88 -6.00 8.09
C ILE A 22 25.40 -7.37 7.60
N ASP A 23 26.01 -7.91 6.56
CA ASP A 23 25.63 -9.21 5.97
C ASP A 23 25.74 -10.33 7.03
N ARG A 24 26.86 -10.40 7.75
CA ARG A 24 27.03 -11.37 8.86
C ARG A 24 25.96 -11.24 9.94
N LEU A 25 25.53 -10.03 10.26
CA LEU A 25 24.49 -9.82 11.27
C LEU A 25 23.09 -10.17 10.75
N GLN A 26 22.86 -10.04 9.45
CA GLN A 26 21.63 -10.46 8.77
C GLN A 26 21.54 -11.99 8.67
N ASP A 27 22.63 -12.63 8.27
CA ASP A 27 22.77 -14.10 8.22
C ASP A 27 22.83 -14.73 9.61
N GLY A 28 22.96 -13.89 10.65
CA GLY A 28 23.05 -14.33 12.03
C GLY A 28 24.37 -15.03 12.34
N GLU A 29 25.45 -14.82 11.59
CA GLU A 29 26.78 -15.37 11.86
C GLU A 29 27.75 -14.30 12.39
N PRO A 30 27.52 -13.71 13.58
CA PRO A 30 28.42 -12.71 14.12
C PRO A 30 29.78 -13.32 14.47
N LYS A 31 30.87 -12.63 14.14
CA LYS A 31 32.23 -12.99 14.57
C LYS A 31 32.47 -12.57 16.02
N ASN A 32 31.91 -11.43 16.45
CA ASN A 32 32.16 -10.90 17.78
C ASN A 32 31.53 -11.78 18.88
N LYS A 33 32.34 -12.14 19.90
CA LYS A 33 31.91 -12.97 21.03
C LYS A 33 30.67 -12.42 21.75
N GLN A 34 30.57 -11.10 21.91
CA GLN A 34 29.42 -10.47 22.58
C GLN A 34 28.13 -10.60 21.75
N LEU A 35 28.25 -10.50 20.42
CA LEU A 35 27.12 -10.62 19.52
C LEU A 35 26.67 -12.09 19.36
N LYS A 36 27.59 -13.05 19.45
CA LYS A 36 27.27 -14.48 19.57
C LYS A 36 26.40 -14.76 20.80
N VAL A 37 26.72 -14.16 21.95
CA VAL A 37 25.88 -14.29 23.16
C VAL A 37 24.49 -13.69 22.96
N ARG A 38 24.40 -12.52 22.30
CA ARG A 38 23.10 -11.90 22.00
C ARG A 38 22.28 -12.71 20.99
N LYS A 39 22.93 -13.36 20.01
CA LYS A 39 22.30 -14.31 19.10
C LYS A 39 21.72 -15.50 19.88
N ALA A 40 22.51 -16.12 20.76
CA ALA A 40 22.06 -17.24 21.58
C ALA A 40 20.85 -16.87 22.47
N LYS A 41 20.77 -15.61 22.91
CA LYS A 41 19.63 -15.07 23.66
C LYS A 41 18.44 -14.63 22.79
N GLY A 42 18.52 -14.71 21.45
CA GLY A 42 17.48 -14.23 20.54
C GLY A 42 17.28 -12.72 20.53
N THR A 43 18.28 -11.95 21.01
CA THR A 43 18.20 -10.48 21.16
C THR A 43 19.13 -9.74 20.20
N LEU A 44 19.74 -10.44 19.25
CA LEU A 44 20.59 -9.83 18.23
C LEU A 44 19.73 -8.95 17.31
N LYS A 45 20.14 -7.69 17.15
CA LYS A 45 19.49 -6.71 16.27
C LYS A 45 20.53 -6.05 15.38
N VAL A 46 20.19 -5.81 14.13
CA VAL A 46 21.03 -4.99 13.24
C VAL A 46 20.85 -3.52 13.62
N ASN A 47 21.86 -2.94 14.26
CA ASN A 47 21.87 -1.53 14.64
C ASN A 47 23.29 -0.97 14.52
N VAL A 48 23.42 0.36 14.55
CA VAL A 48 24.71 1.04 14.36
C VAL A 48 25.77 0.58 15.35
N ALA A 49 25.41 0.36 16.61
CA ALA A 49 26.34 -0.06 17.65
C ALA A 49 26.86 -1.50 17.42
N ASN A 50 25.99 -2.42 17.04
CA ASN A 50 26.33 -3.82 16.79
C ASN A 50 27.12 -3.97 15.49
N VAL A 51 26.77 -3.22 14.44
CA VAL A 51 27.51 -3.21 13.17
C VAL A 51 28.92 -2.67 13.38
N ALA A 52 29.07 -1.56 14.13
CA ALA A 52 30.39 -1.02 14.46
C ALA A 52 31.24 -2.01 15.27
N LEU A 53 30.62 -2.67 16.26
CA LEU A 53 31.29 -3.65 17.11
C LEU A 53 31.65 -4.96 16.38
N GLU A 54 30.91 -5.32 15.33
CA GLU A 54 31.18 -6.47 14.46
C GLU A 54 32.25 -6.15 13.40
N ALA A 55 32.29 -4.91 12.90
CA ALA A 55 33.29 -4.44 11.96
C ALA A 55 34.62 -4.06 12.63
N GLY A 56 34.62 -3.82 13.95
CA GLY A 56 35.81 -3.40 14.69
C GLY A 56 36.16 -1.91 14.52
N HIS A 57 35.23 -1.11 14.01
CA HIS A 57 35.43 0.30 13.68
C HIS A 57 34.64 1.24 14.59
N SER A 58 35.01 2.53 14.60
CA SER A 58 34.30 3.52 15.41
C SER A 58 32.85 3.69 14.96
N ARG A 59 31.92 3.63 15.92
CA ARG A 59 30.50 3.92 15.70
C ARG A 59 30.24 5.30 15.09
N THR A 60 31.09 6.29 15.35
CA THR A 60 30.88 7.67 14.90
C THR A 60 30.91 7.79 13.38
N LEU A 61 31.60 6.88 12.69
CA LEU A 61 31.70 6.85 11.23
C LEU A 61 30.35 6.58 10.53
N ILE A 62 29.42 5.95 11.24
CA ILE A 62 28.11 5.51 10.74
C ILE A 62 26.92 6.00 11.59
N ALA A 63 27.18 6.57 12.78
CA ALA A 63 26.15 7.03 13.71
C ALA A 63 25.66 8.45 13.43
N LEU A 64 26.52 9.33 12.92
CA LEU A 64 26.22 10.75 12.76
C LEU A 64 25.03 10.96 11.81
N GLU A 65 24.12 11.85 12.20
CA GLU A 65 22.94 12.22 11.40
C GLU A 65 23.29 13.12 10.23
N THR A 66 24.13 14.12 10.48
CA THR A 66 24.66 15.09 9.52
C THR A 66 26.17 14.88 9.42
N GLY A 67 26.71 14.83 8.19
CA GLY A 67 28.15 14.64 7.95
C GLY A 67 28.68 13.23 8.23
N CYS A 68 27.82 12.20 8.14
CA CYS A 68 28.25 10.80 8.23
C CYS A 68 29.30 10.48 7.15
N ARG A 69 30.43 9.86 7.52
CA ARG A 69 31.49 9.47 6.57
C ARG A 69 30.98 8.40 5.59
N TYR A 70 30.16 7.48 6.06
CA TYR A 70 29.57 6.40 5.26
C TYR A 70 28.03 6.45 5.33
N PRO A 71 27.39 7.39 4.60
CA PRO A 71 25.94 7.55 4.62
C PRO A 71 25.21 6.31 4.07
N ARG A 72 25.78 5.66 3.05
CA ARG A 72 25.23 4.44 2.43
C ARG A 72 25.08 3.29 3.43
N VAL A 73 26.12 3.03 4.22
CA VAL A 73 26.09 2.01 5.27
C VAL A 73 25.01 2.33 6.31
N ARG A 74 24.89 3.61 6.70
CA ARG A 74 23.86 4.05 7.65
C ARG A 74 22.43 3.81 7.13
N GLU A 75 22.18 4.05 5.85
CA GLU A 75 20.88 3.78 5.23
C GLU A 75 20.56 2.28 5.23
N LEU A 76 21.52 1.42 4.90
CA LEU A 76 21.35 -0.03 4.98
C LEU A 76 21.02 -0.49 6.41
N ILE A 77 21.66 0.08 7.42
CA ILE A 77 21.34 -0.22 8.83
C ILE A 77 19.93 0.23 9.19
N LYS A 78 19.47 1.39 8.68
CA LYS A 78 18.10 1.85 8.89
C LYS A 78 17.09 0.91 8.23
N GLN A 79 17.36 0.48 7.00
CA GLN A 79 16.52 -0.47 6.27
C GLN A 79 16.46 -1.83 6.97
N ALA A 80 17.60 -2.32 7.49
CA ALA A 80 17.66 -3.54 8.27
C ALA A 80 16.90 -3.41 9.61
N LYS A 81 16.91 -2.23 10.23
CA LYS A 81 16.15 -1.94 11.45
C LYS A 81 14.63 -1.92 11.20
N THR A 82 14.19 -1.54 10.01
CA THR A 82 12.77 -1.61 9.61
C THR A 82 12.28 -3.01 9.26
N GLY A 83 13.14 -4.03 9.44
CA GLY A 83 12.77 -5.44 9.44
C GLY A 83 13.01 -6.14 8.11
N HIS A 84 13.77 -7.23 8.15
CA HIS A 84 13.66 -8.28 7.16
C HIS A 84 12.19 -8.70 7.04
N ASN A 85 11.65 -8.61 5.83
CA ASN A 85 10.30 -9.01 5.42
C ASN A 85 9.13 -8.09 5.82
N GLY A 86 9.38 -6.86 6.30
CA GLY A 86 8.28 -5.94 6.66
C GLY A 86 7.41 -6.46 7.82
N LEU A 87 7.95 -7.37 8.63
CA LEU A 87 7.33 -7.87 9.85
C LEU A 87 7.74 -6.95 11.01
N PRO A 88 6.78 -6.45 11.81
CA PRO A 88 7.07 -5.58 12.94
C PRO A 88 7.95 -6.31 13.96
N THR A 89 9.05 -5.67 14.34
CA THR A 89 10.07 -6.27 15.22
C THR A 89 9.75 -6.02 16.70
N THR A 90 8.76 -5.16 16.98
CA THR A 90 8.28 -4.85 18.33
C THR A 90 6.75 -4.92 18.44
N LEU A 91 6.23 -5.27 19.62
CA LEU A 91 4.79 -5.27 19.88
C LEU A 91 4.16 -3.89 19.64
N ASN A 92 4.89 -2.81 19.91
CA ASN A 92 4.41 -1.45 19.66
C ASN A 92 4.24 -1.17 18.16
N GLU A 93 5.16 -1.66 17.31
CA GLU A 93 5.03 -1.58 15.85
C GLU A 93 3.84 -2.41 15.35
N VAL A 94 3.61 -3.60 15.92
CA VAL A 94 2.43 -4.42 15.62
C VAL A 94 1.16 -3.65 15.93
N ILE A 95 1.06 -3.06 17.14
CA ILE A 95 -0.12 -2.33 17.59
C ILE A 95 -0.36 -1.10 16.71
N ALA A 96 0.70 -0.35 16.36
CA ALA A 96 0.58 0.82 15.50
C ALA A 96 0.09 0.44 14.10
N ARG A 97 0.63 -0.63 13.52
CA ARG A 97 0.21 -1.15 12.21
C ARG A 97 -1.23 -1.64 12.24
N LEU A 98 -1.61 -2.47 13.21
CA LEU A 98 -2.97 -2.96 13.33
C LEU A 98 -4.00 -1.84 13.51
N ARG A 99 -3.63 -0.75 14.21
CA ARG A 99 -4.50 0.43 14.33
C ARG A 99 -4.67 1.15 12.98
N ALA A 100 -3.58 1.33 12.23
CA ALA A 100 -3.63 1.92 10.90
C ALA A 100 -4.51 1.10 9.95
N ASP A 101 -4.27 -0.22 9.89
CA ASP A 101 -5.03 -1.16 9.06
C ASP A 101 -6.52 -1.15 9.44
N ASN A 102 -6.86 -1.08 10.73
CA ASN A 102 -8.25 -1.04 11.18
C ASN A 102 -8.96 0.25 10.75
N VAL A 103 -8.27 1.39 10.83
CA VAL A 103 -8.80 2.68 10.36
C VAL A 103 -9.04 2.64 8.85
N GLU A 104 -8.08 2.14 8.09
CA GLU A 104 -8.18 2.01 6.64
C GLU A 104 -9.34 1.09 6.23
N LEU A 105 -9.41 -0.11 6.82
CA LEU A 105 -10.48 -1.07 6.52
C LEU A 105 -11.87 -0.51 6.88
N ARG A 106 -11.99 0.22 7.99
CA ARG A 106 -13.25 0.88 8.35
C ARG A 106 -13.63 1.96 7.35
N ALA A 107 -12.66 2.73 6.86
CA ALA A 107 -12.91 3.76 5.84
C ALA A 107 -13.37 3.12 4.51
N GLN A 108 -12.71 2.06 4.06
CA GLN A 108 -13.09 1.32 2.85
C GLN A 108 -14.49 0.72 2.99
N LEU A 109 -14.78 0.07 4.12
CA LEU A 109 -16.08 -0.53 4.39
C LEU A 109 -17.20 0.51 4.37
N ASN A 110 -16.98 1.68 4.98
CA ASN A 110 -17.95 2.78 4.96
C ASN A 110 -18.16 3.33 3.54
N SER A 111 -17.09 3.47 2.75
CA SER A 111 -17.18 3.90 1.35
C SER A 111 -18.01 2.91 0.53
N HIS A 112 -17.74 1.61 0.65
CA HIS A 112 -18.50 0.58 -0.08
C HIS A 112 -19.97 0.53 0.34
N LYS A 113 -20.27 0.67 1.65
CA LYS A 113 -21.66 0.77 2.12
C LYS A 113 -22.38 1.97 1.52
N ALA A 114 -21.73 3.14 1.48
CA ALA A 114 -22.31 4.34 0.89
C ALA A 114 -22.57 4.17 -0.62
N ALA A 115 -21.62 3.59 -1.36
CA ALA A 115 -21.78 3.29 -2.78
C ALA A 115 -22.95 2.32 -3.03
N LEU A 116 -23.05 1.24 -2.24
CA LEU A 116 -24.11 0.25 -2.38
C LEU A 116 -25.50 0.84 -2.09
N LEU A 117 -25.60 1.69 -1.06
CA LEU A 117 -26.84 2.43 -0.77
C LEU A 117 -27.22 3.39 -1.90
N ALA A 118 -26.25 4.10 -2.49
CA ALA A 118 -26.50 4.98 -3.62
C ALA A 118 -27.04 4.21 -4.84
N HIS A 119 -26.42 3.07 -5.18
CA HIS A 119 -26.90 2.21 -6.26
C HIS A 119 -28.28 1.64 -6.00
N PHE A 120 -28.55 1.19 -4.76
CA PHE A 120 -29.86 0.68 -4.37
C PHE A 120 -30.95 1.74 -4.52
N ASN A 121 -30.72 2.95 -4.01
CA ASN A 121 -31.68 4.06 -4.11
C ASN A 121 -31.90 4.49 -5.56
N ALA A 122 -30.84 4.53 -6.38
CA ALA A 122 -30.95 4.85 -7.80
C ALA A 122 -31.80 3.81 -8.53
N ARG A 123 -31.62 2.52 -8.21
CA ARG A 123 -32.41 1.44 -8.79
C ARG A 123 -33.89 1.53 -8.38
N ASP A 124 -34.18 1.71 -7.09
CA ASP A 124 -35.55 1.83 -6.60
C ASP A 124 -36.27 3.04 -7.24
N LYS A 125 -35.56 4.16 -7.39
CA LYS A 125 -36.07 5.34 -8.11
C LYS A 125 -36.37 5.02 -9.58
N ALA A 126 -35.43 4.39 -10.28
CA ALA A 126 -35.61 4.03 -11.69
C ALA A 126 -36.76 3.03 -11.89
N GLU A 127 -36.94 2.06 -10.99
CA GLU A 127 -38.06 1.11 -11.03
C GLU A 127 -39.41 1.83 -10.86
N LYS A 128 -39.50 2.79 -9.94
CA LYS A 128 -40.70 3.63 -9.72
C LYS A 128 -41.00 4.52 -10.92
N GLU A 129 -39.99 5.16 -11.50
CA GLU A 129 -40.13 6.00 -12.69
C GLU A 129 -40.60 5.17 -13.89
N ALA A 130 -39.96 4.02 -14.15
CA ALA A 130 -40.36 3.11 -15.21
C ALA A 130 -41.80 2.61 -15.05
N ALA A 131 -42.24 2.33 -13.81
CA ALA A 131 -43.62 1.96 -13.53
C ALA A 131 -44.61 3.10 -13.86
N ARG A 132 -44.28 4.35 -13.51
CA ARG A 132 -45.09 5.53 -13.85
C ARG A 132 -45.17 5.75 -15.35
N GLU A 133 -44.04 5.70 -16.05
CA GLU A 133 -43.97 5.88 -17.50
C GLU A 133 -44.78 4.81 -18.24
N ARG A 134 -44.68 3.54 -17.82
CA ARG A 134 -45.52 2.46 -18.38
C ARG A 134 -47.01 2.75 -18.19
N GLY A 135 -47.40 3.26 -17.01
CA GLY A 135 -48.76 3.66 -16.73
C GLY A 135 -49.26 4.79 -17.65
N ILE A 136 -48.44 5.83 -17.84
CA ILE A 136 -48.75 6.95 -18.75
C ILE A 136 -48.82 6.47 -20.20
N ALA A 137 -47.83 5.71 -20.66
CA ALA A 137 -47.78 5.17 -22.01
C ALA A 137 -48.99 4.27 -22.31
N SER A 138 -49.42 3.45 -21.34
CA SER A 138 -50.63 2.63 -21.49
C SER A 138 -51.90 3.46 -21.65
N ARG A 139 -52.03 4.58 -20.91
CA ARG A 139 -53.17 5.50 -21.03
C ARG A 139 -53.18 6.21 -22.38
N LEU A 140 -52.04 6.77 -22.78
CA LEU A 140 -51.89 7.42 -24.08
C LEU A 140 -52.17 6.46 -25.24
N ARG A 141 -51.68 5.22 -25.17
CA ARG A 141 -51.99 4.18 -26.18
C ARG A 141 -53.48 3.90 -26.27
N LYS A 142 -54.20 3.90 -25.15
CA LYS A 142 -55.65 3.72 -25.12
C LYS A 142 -56.37 4.91 -25.76
N GLU A 143 -55.99 6.15 -25.40
CA GLU A 143 -56.56 7.37 -26.00
C GLU A 143 -56.32 7.45 -27.53
N ILE A 144 -55.13 7.06 -27.99
CA ILE A 144 -54.82 6.97 -29.43
C ILE A 144 -55.68 5.91 -30.11
N ALA A 145 -55.87 4.75 -29.48
CA ALA A 145 -56.74 3.69 -30.03
C ALA A 145 -58.21 4.15 -30.09
N ASP A 146 -58.72 4.78 -29.04
CA ASP A 146 -60.10 5.27 -28.98
C ASP A 146 -60.34 6.36 -30.05
N SER A 147 -59.41 7.31 -30.21
CA SER A 147 -59.49 8.35 -31.24
C SER A 147 -59.34 7.82 -32.67
N GLY A 148 -58.45 6.85 -32.91
CA GLY A 148 -58.32 6.18 -34.21
C GLY A 148 -59.56 5.38 -34.60
N THR A 149 -60.25 4.78 -33.62
CA THR A 149 -61.51 4.06 -33.83
C THR A 149 -62.63 5.01 -34.27
N VAL A 150 -62.69 6.21 -33.70
CA VAL A 150 -63.66 7.25 -34.08
C VAL A 150 -63.46 7.71 -35.53
N VAL A 151 -62.21 7.89 -35.99
CA VAL A 151 -61.92 8.30 -37.38
C VAL A 151 -62.30 7.21 -38.38
N ALA A 152 -62.09 5.93 -38.05
CA ALA A 152 -62.46 4.81 -38.92
C ALA A 152 -63.98 4.65 -39.11
N ILE A 153 -64.78 5.04 -38.11
CA ILE A 153 -66.25 5.02 -38.21
C ILE A 153 -66.76 6.13 -39.15
N VAL A 154 -66.10 7.28 -39.19
CA VAL A 154 -66.51 8.44 -40.00
C VAL A 154 -66.16 8.29 -41.49
N GLN A 155 -65.16 7.47 -41.86
CA GLN A 155 -64.76 7.28 -43.26
C GLN A 155 -65.61 6.25 -44.05
N LYS A 156 -66.66 5.66 -43.46
CA LYS A 156 -67.43 4.57 -44.11
C LYS A 156 -68.63 5.00 -44.96
N GLU A 157 -68.83 6.30 -45.22
CA GLU A 157 -69.91 6.77 -46.09
C GLU A 157 -69.47 7.92 -47.00
N VAL A 158 -68.75 7.61 -48.08
CA VAL A 158 -68.86 8.37 -49.34
C VAL A 158 -68.64 7.39 -50.50
N GLN A 159 -69.77 6.97 -51.10
CA GLN A 159 -70.04 6.46 -52.46
C GLN A 159 -69.03 5.52 -53.14
#